data_AF-R0L6C4-F1
#
_entry.id   AF-R0L6C4-F1
#
_cell.length_a   1.000
_cell.length_b   1.000
_cell.length_c   1.000
_cell.angle_alpha   90.00
_cell.angle_beta   90.00
_cell.angle_gamma   90.00
#
_symmetry.space_group_name_H-M   'P 1'
#
loop_
_entity.id
_entity.type
_entity.pdbx_description
1 polymer ?
#
loop_
_entity_poly.entity_id
_entity_poly.type
_entity_poly.pdbx_seq_one_letter_code
_entity_poly.pdbx_strand_id
1 'polypeptide(L)'
;MLYNSLDFPAGVVPVTMVTDEDEKELKGYQGYFRDRWDRTLAKAFHGSVGLPVAVQCVALPWQEELCLRFMKEVETLTLKKNQIV
;
A
#
# COMPACT_ATOMS: atom_id res chain seq x y z
N MET A 1 -3.70 1.22 12.01
CA MET A 1 -3.70 0.87 13.46
C MET A 1 -4.49 -0.39 13.80
N LEU A 2 -5.36 -0.89 12.92
CA LEU A 2 -6.20 -2.08 13.20
C LEU A 2 -5.40 -3.30 13.71
N TYR A 3 -4.32 -3.69 13.03
CA TYR A 3 -3.58 -4.90 13.37
C TYR A 3 -2.72 -4.79 14.63
N ASN A 4 -2.42 -3.58 15.09
CA ASN A 4 -1.81 -3.38 16.40
C ASN A 4 -2.80 -3.74 17.53
N SER A 5 -4.09 -3.44 17.33
CA SER A 5 -5.14 -3.78 18.31
C SER A 5 -5.51 -5.26 18.30
N LEU A 6 -5.37 -5.91 17.15
CA LEU A 6 -5.64 -7.34 16.99
C LEU A 6 -4.44 -8.23 17.37
N ASP A 7 -3.25 -7.64 17.54
CA ASP A 7 -1.99 -8.35 17.77
C ASP A 7 -1.67 -9.39 16.67
N PHE A 8 -1.85 -8.97 15.41
CA PHE A 8 -1.60 -9.81 14.24
C PHE A 8 -0.27 -9.39 13.58
N PRO A 9 0.57 -10.34 13.14
CA PRO A 9 1.78 -10.01 12.41
C PRO A 9 1.42 -9.35 11.08
N ALA A 10 1.98 -8.17 10.85
CA ALA A 10 1.75 -7.38 9.64
C ALA A 10 3.06 -6.79 9.10
N GLY A 11 3.33 -7.03 7.82
CA GLY A 11 4.46 -6.47 7.09
C GLY A 11 4.01 -5.74 5.83
N VAL A 12 4.92 -4.99 5.21
CA VAL A 12 4.64 -4.24 3.96
C VAL A 12 5.65 -4.57 2.88
N VAL A 13 5.18 -4.63 1.62
CA VAL A 13 6.01 -4.91 0.44
C VAL A 13 5.70 -3.89 -0.66
N PRO A 14 6.70 -3.18 -1.23
CA PRO A 14 6.47 -2.27 -2.35
C PRO A 14 6.12 -3.06 -3.62
N VAL A 15 5.03 -2.65 -4.30
CA VAL A 15 4.51 -3.39 -5.47
C VAL A 15 4.50 -2.59 -6.77
N THR A 16 4.45 -1.26 -6.70
CA THR A 16 4.40 -0.39 -7.88
C THR A 16 4.94 0.99 -7.55
N MET A 17 5.09 1.83 -8.57
CA MET A 17 5.31 3.26 -8.43
C MET A 17 4.03 4.02 -8.78
N VAL A 18 3.86 5.22 -8.24
CA VAL A 18 2.77 6.12 -8.61
C VAL A 18 2.96 6.58 -10.06
N THR A 19 1.88 6.50 -10.86
CA THR A 19 1.84 6.92 -12.26
C THR A 19 1.16 8.29 -12.43
N ASP A 20 1.32 8.90 -13.60
CA ASP A 20 0.60 10.15 -13.94
C ASP A 20 -0.93 9.97 -13.94
N GLU A 21 -1.41 8.75 -14.20
CA GLU A 21 -2.84 8.41 -14.16
C GLU A 21 -3.35 8.41 -12.71
N ASP A 22 -2.61 7.80 -11.78
CA ASP A 22 -2.93 7.82 -10.35
C ASP A 22 -3.01 9.25 -9.79
N GLU A 23 -2.12 10.15 -10.24
CA GLU A 23 -2.15 11.55 -9.82
C GLU A 23 -3.37 12.31 -10.39
N LYS A 24 -3.81 11.99 -11.61
CA LYS A 24 -5.04 12.55 -12.17
C LYS A 24 -6.27 12.08 -11.39
N GLU A 25 -6.30 10.81 -11.01
CA GLU A 25 -7.40 10.25 -10.20
C GLU A 25 -7.45 10.84 -8.80
N LEU A 26 -6.29 11.13 -8.19
CA LEU A 26 -6.20 11.78 -6.88
C LEU A 26 -6.94 13.12 -6.83
N LYS A 27 -7.04 13.87 -7.94
CA LYS A 27 -7.82 15.12 -8.02
C LYS A 27 -9.31 14.92 -7.76
N GLY A 28 -9.83 13.72 -8.04
CA GLY A 28 -11.21 13.34 -7.77
C GLY A 28 -11.47 12.81 -6.35
N TYR A 29 -10.42 12.66 -5.52
CA TYR A 29 -10.54 12.11 -4.17
C TYR A 29 -11.31 13.05 -3.23
N GLN A 30 -12.40 12.55 -2.63
CA GLN A 30 -13.17 13.29 -1.62
C GLN A 30 -13.09 12.69 -0.21
N GLY A 31 -12.60 11.45 -0.08
CA GLY A 31 -12.67 10.68 1.16
C GLY A 31 -14.10 10.28 1.54
N TYR A 32 -14.21 9.43 2.56
CA TYR A 32 -15.52 8.90 3.01
C TYR A 32 -16.30 9.91 3.85
N PHE A 33 -15.60 10.73 4.65
CA PHE A 33 -16.21 11.66 5.61
C PHE A 33 -16.14 13.11 5.14
N ARG A 34 -15.31 13.41 4.13
CA ARG A 34 -15.10 14.75 3.54
C ARG A 34 -14.66 15.79 4.56
N ASP A 35 -14.00 15.32 5.61
CA ASP A 35 -13.58 16.13 6.73
C ASP A 35 -12.26 16.86 6.43
N ARG A 36 -11.63 17.41 7.46
CA ARG A 36 -10.34 18.10 7.32
C ARG A 36 -9.21 17.12 7.02
N TRP A 37 -9.27 15.88 7.53
CA TRP A 37 -8.24 14.88 7.33
C TRP A 37 -8.23 14.38 5.89
N ASP A 38 -9.40 14.06 5.33
CA ASP A 38 -9.54 13.65 3.92
C ASP A 38 -8.96 14.70 2.96
N ARG A 39 -9.26 15.98 3.20
CA ARG A 39 -8.73 17.09 2.39
C ARG A 39 -7.22 17.29 2.56
N THR A 40 -6.69 17.03 3.75
CA THR A 40 -5.26 17.16 4.02
C THR A 40 -4.49 16.02 3.38
N LEU A 41 -5.05 14.80 3.40
CA LEU A 41 -4.50 13.60 2.77
C LEU A 41 -4.31 13.84 1.26
N ALA A 42 -5.36 14.27 0.56
CA ALA A 42 -5.29 14.53 -0.89
C ALA A 42 -4.19 15.54 -1.26
N LYS A 43 -4.04 16.60 -0.45
CA LYS A 43 -2.98 17.60 -0.65
C LYS A 43 -1.59 17.04 -0.38
N ALA A 44 -1.45 16.21 0.65
CA ALA A 44 -0.16 15.63 1.04
C ALA A 44 0.40 14.65 0.01
N PHE A 45 -0.47 13.97 -0.75
CA PHE A 45 -0.06 13.02 -1.79
C PHE A 45 0.10 13.64 -3.18
N HIS A 46 -0.15 14.94 -3.36
CA HIS A 46 0.08 15.61 -4.65
C HIS A 46 1.57 15.68 -5.00
N GLY A 47 1.93 15.47 -6.27
CA GLY A 47 3.32 15.45 -6.74
C GLY A 47 4.09 14.18 -6.38
N SER A 48 3.39 13.06 -6.14
CA SER A 48 3.98 11.79 -5.71
C SER A 48 4.37 10.84 -6.84
N VAL A 49 4.26 11.25 -8.11
CA VAL A 49 4.62 10.43 -9.27
C VAL A 49 6.05 9.89 -9.14
N GLY A 50 6.21 8.58 -9.34
CA GLY A 50 7.47 7.88 -9.16
C GLY A 50 7.80 7.42 -7.73
N LEU A 51 6.98 7.76 -6.72
CA LEU A 51 7.13 7.23 -5.37
C LEU A 51 6.59 5.80 -5.25
N PRO A 52 7.16 4.96 -4.37
CA PRO A 52 6.72 3.57 -4.21
C PRO A 52 5.38 3.47 -3.48
N VAL A 53 4.51 2.61 -4.00
CA VAL A 53 3.25 2.19 -3.38
C VAL A 53 3.39 0.76 -2.88
N ALA A 54 3.07 0.55 -1.61
CA ALA A 54 3.21 -0.74 -0.93
C ALA A 54 1.85 -1.36 -0.58
N VAL A 55 1.83 -2.69 -0.46
CA VAL A 55 0.71 -3.46 0.09
C VAL A 55 1.06 -3.98 1.48
N GLN A 56 0.04 -4.14 2.32
CA GLN A 56 0.17 -4.70 3.66
C GLN A 56 -0.23 -6.18 3.65
N CYS A 57 0.69 -7.04 4.09
CA CYS A 57 0.52 -8.48 4.25
C CYS A 57 0.31 -8.80 5.72
N VAL A 58 -0.73 -9.57 6.05
CA VAL A 58 -1.10 -9.90 7.44
C VAL A 58 -1.38 -11.39 7.58
N ALA A 59 -0.97 -11.99 8.70
CA ALA A 59 -1.31 -13.36 9.07
C ALA A 59 -1.98 -13.41 10.46
N LEU A 60 -2.39 -14.62 10.90
CA LEU A 60 -2.91 -14.85 12.25
C LEU A 60 -1.80 -14.73 13.31
N PRO A 61 -2.15 -14.59 14.61
CA PRO A 61 -1.16 -14.51 15.69
C PRO A 61 -0.18 -15.69 15.67
N TRP A 62 1.10 -15.41 15.97
CA TRP A 62 2.17 -16.42 16.06
C TRP A 62 2.46 -17.15 14.74
N GLN A 63 2.15 -16.52 13.61
CA GLN A 63 2.40 -17.05 12.26
C GLN A 63 3.27 -16.08 11.45
N GLU A 64 4.33 -15.57 12.07
CA GLU A 64 5.26 -14.60 11.47
C GLU A 64 5.94 -15.17 10.21
N GLU A 65 6.36 -16.44 10.23
CA GLU A 65 6.99 -17.09 9.08
C GLU A 65 6.02 -17.26 7.92
N LEU A 66 4.72 -17.47 8.20
CA LEU A 66 3.69 -17.51 7.17
C LEU A 66 3.45 -16.12 6.58
N CYS A 67 3.45 -15.08 7.42
CA CYS A 67 3.38 -13.68 6.97
C CYS A 67 4.57 -13.36 6.04
N LEU A 68 5.79 -13.74 6.44
CA LEU A 68 7.01 -13.54 5.64
C LEU A 68 6.99 -14.34 4.33
N ARG A 69 6.50 -15.59 4.35
CA ARG A 69 6.31 -16.39 3.14
C ARG A 69 5.35 -15.69 2.17
N PHE A 70 4.24 -15.16 2.69
CA PHE A 70 3.29 -14.41 1.88
C PHE A 70 3.91 -13.14 1.29
N MET A 71 4.63 -12.36 2.10
CA MET A 71 5.38 -11.19 1.63
C MET A 71 6.36 -11.55 0.51
N LYS A 72 7.07 -12.67 0.63
CA LYS A 72 8.02 -13.13 -0.39
C LYS A 72 7.35 -13.49 -1.71
N GLU A 73 6.16 -14.11 -1.65
CA GLU A 73 5.39 -14.43 -2.85
C GLU A 73 4.93 -13.17 -3.57
N VAL A 74 4.41 -12.18 -2.83
CA VAL A 74 4.01 -10.88 -3.37
C VAL A 74 5.19 -10.18 -4.04
N GLU A 75 6.34 -10.10 -3.36
CA GLU A 75 7.57 -9.52 -3.92
C GLU A 75 7.97 -10.22 -5.23
N THR A 76 7.97 -11.56 -5.24
CA THR A 76 8.40 -12.35 -6.40
C THR A 76 7.48 -12.13 -7.61
N LEU A 77 6.16 -12.08 -7.39
CA LEU A 77 5.20 -11.84 -8.46
C LEU A 77 5.29 -10.41 -9.01
N THR A 78 5.50 -9.42 -8.14
CA THR A 78 5.75 -8.04 -8.55
C THR A 78 7.01 -7.91 -9.39
N LEU A 79 8.13 -8.51 -8.94
CA LEU A 79 9.39 -8.43 -9.67
C LEU A 79 9.28 -9.09 -11.06
N LYS A 80 8.61 -10.24 -11.16
CA LYS A 80 8.32 -10.90 -12.44
C LYS A 80 7.49 -10.01 -13.36
N LYS A 81 6.45 -9.36 -12.84
CA LYS A 81 5.63 -8.42 -13.61
C LYS A 81 6.50 -7.28 -14.18
N ASN A 82 7.40 -6.73 -13.37
CA ASN A 82 8.26 -5.62 -13.78
C ASN A 82 9.39 -6.03 -14.76
N GLN A 83 9.72 -7.32 -14.86
CA GLN A 83 10.69 -7.83 -15.86
C GLN A 83 10.07 -8.10 -17.24
N ILE A 84 8.73 -8.16 -17.32
CA ILE A 84 7.98 -8.45 -18.56
C ILE A 84 7.51 -7.16 -19.25
N VAL A 85 7.70 -5.99 -18.62
CA VAL A 85 7.40 -4.66 -19.15
C VAL A 85 8.68 -3.99 -19.65
#